data_AF-A0A220U5T5-F1
#
_entry.id   AF-A0A220U5T5-F1
#
_cell.length_a   1.000
_cell.length_b   1.000
_cell.length_c   1.000
_cell.angle_alpha   90.00
_cell.angle_beta   90.00
_cell.angle_gamma   90.00
#
_symmetry.space_group_name_H-M   'P 1'
#
loop_
_entity.id
_entity.type
_entity.pdbx_description
1 polymer ?
#
loop_
_entity_poly.entity_id
_entity_poly.type
_entity_poly.pdbx_seq_one_letter_code
_entity_poly.pdbx_strand_id
1 'polypeptide(L)'
;MELALKIEAETIEILKKYKPSQQLYTNVEYYAAAIMKTLEIDSSLFTAIFSSSRIVGWSAHVMEQANNNTIYRPRAKYVGL
;
A
#
# COMPACT_ATOMS: atom_id res chain seq x y z
N MET A 1 8.10 10.41 14.92
CA MET A 1 7.71 11.22 13.73
C MET A 1 8.83 12.08 13.16
N GLU A 2 9.51 12.93 13.92
CA GLU A 2 10.60 13.80 13.41
C GLU A 2 11.68 13.05 12.62
N LEU A 3 12.14 11.91 13.14
CA LEU A 3 13.11 11.05 12.45
C LEU A 3 12.62 10.58 11.08
N ALA A 4 11.33 10.22 10.95
CA ALA A 4 10.77 9.74 9.69
C ALA A 4 10.72 10.85 8.63
N LEU A 5 10.42 12.09 9.03
CA LEU A 5 10.44 13.25 8.13
C LEU A 5 11.85 13.54 7.63
N LYS A 6 12.85 13.49 8.53
CA LYS A 6 14.25 13.69 8.17
C LYS A 6 14.75 12.62 7.20
N ILE A 7 14.46 11.36 7.49
CA ILE A 7 14.87 10.22 6.64
C ILE A 7 14.22 10.31 5.26
N GLU A 8 12.93 10.69 5.17
CA GLU A 8 12.27 10.88 3.88
C GLU A 8 13.01 11.92 3.03
N ALA A 9 13.23 13.11 3.58
CA ALA A 9 13.86 14.21 2.85
C ALA A 9 15.25 13.82 2.33
N GLU A 10 16.07 13.18 3.17
CA GLU A 10 17.41 12.72 2.79
C GLU A 10 17.36 11.58 1.76
N THR A 11 16.45 10.62 1.93
CA THR A 11 16.31 9.46 1.04
C THR A 11 15.86 9.89 -0.35
N ILE A 12 14.92 10.84 -0.47
CA ILE A 12 14.46 11.35 -1.77
C ILE A 12 15.62 11.98 -2.54
N GLU A 13 16.46 12.78 -1.90
CA GLU A 13 17.62 13.40 -2.55
C GLU A 13 18.68 12.36 -2.98
N ILE A 14 18.92 11.35 -2.15
CA ILE A 14 19.77 10.22 -2.49
C ILE A 14 19.20 9.46 -3.71
N LEU A 15 17.91 9.15 -3.72
CA LEU A 15 17.28 8.43 -4.81
C LEU A 15 17.34 9.21 -6.13
N LYS A 16 17.12 10.53 -6.10
CA LYS A 16 17.31 11.39 -7.28
C LYS A 16 18.74 11.31 -7.82
N LYS A 17 19.75 11.29 -6.95
CA LYS A 17 21.17 11.20 -7.34
C LYS A 17 21.52 9.85 -7.98
N TYR A 18 21.05 8.74 -7.41
CA TYR A 18 21.43 7.39 -7.84
C TYR A 18 20.49 6.76 -8.87
N LYS A 19 19.25 7.25 -8.99
CA LYS A 19 18.22 6.78 -9.92
C LYS A 19 17.55 7.96 -10.65
N PRO A 20 18.31 8.81 -11.37
CA PRO A 20 17.79 10.06 -11.94
C PRO A 20 16.72 9.87 -13.01
N SER A 21 16.66 8.69 -13.66
CA SER A 21 15.63 8.37 -14.65
C SER A 21 14.33 7.84 -14.04
N GLN A 22 14.26 7.66 -12.72
CA GLN A 22 13.09 7.15 -12.02
C GLN A 22 12.52 8.22 -11.09
N GLN A 23 11.21 8.43 -11.16
CA GLN A 23 10.49 9.31 -10.24
C GLN A 23 10.10 8.51 -8.99
N LEU A 24 11.04 8.37 -8.06
CA LEU A 24 10.85 7.63 -6.81
C LEU A 24 10.42 8.59 -5.70
N TYR A 25 9.24 8.32 -5.13
CA TYR A 25 8.66 9.06 -4.02
C TYR A 25 8.24 8.11 -2.91
N THR A 26 8.13 8.65 -1.71
CA THR A 26 7.60 7.92 -0.55
C THR A 26 6.16 7.50 -0.79
N ASN A 27 5.86 6.24 -0.48
CA ASN A 27 4.49 5.72 -0.49
C ASN A 27 3.84 5.85 0.89
N VAL A 28 2.54 5.57 0.96
CA VAL A 28 1.77 5.66 2.21
C VAL A 28 2.28 4.68 3.28
N GLU A 29 2.81 3.53 2.87
CA GLU A 29 3.29 2.47 3.77
C GLU A 29 4.45 2.95 4.66
N TYR A 30 5.34 3.80 4.13
CA TYR A 30 6.43 4.40 4.92
C TYR A 30 5.90 5.15 6.15
N TYR A 31 4.89 6.00 5.93
CA TYR A 31 4.27 6.78 7.00
C TYR A 31 3.41 5.92 7.91
N ALA A 32 2.68 4.95 7.37
CA ALA A 32 1.91 4.00 8.17
C ALA A 32 2.81 3.27 9.17
N ALA A 33 3.97 2.78 8.74
CA ALA A 33 4.95 2.14 9.61
C ALA A 33 5.53 3.11 10.64
N ALA A 34 5.85 4.35 10.25
CA ALA A 34 6.38 5.37 11.17
C ALA A 34 5.36 5.76 12.27
N ILE A 35 4.08 5.86 11.93
CA ILE A 35 2.99 6.14 12.86
C ILE A 35 2.81 4.97 13.82
N MET A 36 2.69 3.74 13.30
CA MET A 36 2.54 2.55 14.14
C MET A 36 3.70 2.38 15.13
N LYS A 37 4.93 2.61 14.67
CA LYS A 37 6.11 2.60 15.54
C LYS A 37 6.06 3.69 16.61
N THR A 38 5.61 4.89 16.26
CA THR A 38 5.47 6.01 17.21
C THR A 38 4.40 5.72 18.26
N LEU A 39 3.35 4.96 17.91
CA LEU A 39 2.28 4.53 18.81
C LEU A 39 2.61 3.23 19.56
N GLU A 40 3.83 2.69 19.42
CA GLU A 40 4.28 1.43 20.03
C GLU A 40 3.37 0.23 19.71
N ILE A 41 2.75 0.24 18.52
CA ILE A 41 1.91 -0.85 18.07
C ILE A 41 2.79 -1.99 17.55
N ASP A 42 2.50 -3.21 18.00
CA ASP A 42 3.20 -4.41 17.53
C ASP A 42 3.06 -4.57 16.01
N SER A 43 4.20 -4.77 15.34
CA SER A 43 4.26 -4.91 13.88
C SER A 43 3.43 -6.08 13.33
N SER A 44 3.18 -7.12 14.12
CA SER A 44 2.30 -8.24 13.75
C SER A 44 0.85 -7.80 13.51
N LEU A 45 0.44 -6.64 14.06
CA LEU A 45 -0.90 -6.07 13.88
C LEU A 45 -1.04 -5.21 12.62
N PHE A 46 0.04 -4.99 11.85
CA PHE A 46 0.00 -4.14 10.65
C PHE A 46 -1.10 -4.56 9.67
N THR A 47 -1.15 -5.85 9.33
CA THR A 47 -2.14 -6.37 8.40
C THR A 47 -3.57 -6.20 8.95
N ALA A 48 -3.78 -6.43 10.25
CA ALA A 48 -5.10 -6.31 10.85
C ALA A 48 -5.63 -4.86 10.82
N ILE A 49 -4.77 -3.89 11.15
CA ILE A 49 -5.10 -2.46 11.10
C ILE A 49 -5.32 -1.99 9.66
N PHE A 50 -4.49 -2.44 8.73
CA PHE A 50 -4.69 -2.13 7.31
C PHE A 50 -6.01 -2.70 6.80
N SER A 51 -6.30 -3.98 7.07
CA SER A 51 -7.53 -4.64 6.67
C SER A 51 -8.77 -3.96 7.26
N SER A 52 -8.72 -3.51 8.52
CA SER A 52 -9.87 -2.82 9.14
C SER A 52 -10.23 -1.53 8.40
N SER A 53 -9.24 -0.76 7.93
CA SER A 53 -9.47 0.38 7.06
C SER A 53 -10.04 -0.03 5.68
N ARG A 54 -9.53 -1.14 5.11
CA ARG A 54 -9.98 -1.63 3.79
C ARG A 54 -11.40 -2.17 3.77
N ILE A 55 -11.94 -2.64 4.90
CA ILE A 55 -13.32 -3.13 5.01
C ILE A 55 -14.34 -2.13 4.46
N VAL A 56 -14.13 -0.82 4.65
CA VAL A 56 -15.04 0.21 4.09
C VAL A 56 -15.12 0.12 2.58
N GLY A 57 -13.96 0.09 1.90
CA GLY A 57 -13.90 -0.03 0.44
C GLY A 57 -14.37 -1.38 -0.07
N TRP A 58 -14.02 -2.47 0.63
CA TRP A 58 -14.47 -3.81 0.27
C TRP A 58 -15.99 -3.95 0.35
N SER A 59 -16.59 -3.50 1.45
CA SER A 59 -18.06 -3.52 1.60
C SER A 59 -18.74 -2.66 0.54
N ALA A 60 -18.21 -1.47 0.26
CA ALA A 60 -18.75 -0.60 -0.79
C ALA A 60 -18.72 -1.28 -2.17
N HIS A 61 -17.59 -1.87 -2.57
CA HIS A 61 -17.48 -2.58 -3.85
C HIS A 61 -18.31 -3.87 -3.90
N VAL A 62 -18.47 -4.59 -2.78
CA VAL A 62 -19.36 -5.76 -2.72
C VAL A 62 -20.81 -5.33 -2.96
N MET A 63 -21.25 -4.24 -2.35
CA MET A 63 -22.60 -3.69 -2.58
C MET A 63 -22.79 -3.20 -4.03
N GLU A 64 -21.80 -2.51 -4.58
CA GLU A 64 -21.79 -2.06 -5.98
C GLU A 64 -21.89 -3.24 -6.96
N GLN A 65 -21.08 -4.28 -6.76
CA GLN A 65 -21.12 -5.50 -7.55
C GLN A 65 -22.45 -6.24 -7.42
N ALA A 66 -23.04 -6.30 -6.22
CA ALA A 66 -24.34 -6.94 -6.01
C ALA A 66 -25.46 -6.23 -6.77
N ASN A 67 -25.39 -4.90 -6.90
CA ASN A 67 -26.37 -4.09 -7.61
C ASN A 67 -26.29 -4.24 -9.14
N ASN A 68 -25.09 -4.43 -9.70
CA ASN A 68 -24.88 -4.62 -11.15
C ASN A 68 -23.93 -5.80 -11.42
N ASN A 69 -24.43 -7.00 -11.17
CA ASN A 69 -23.59 -8.19 -11.12
C ASN A 69 -23.08 -8.62 -12.51
N THR A 70 -21.79 -8.90 -12.59
CA THR A 70 -21.10 -9.43 -13.77
C THR A 70 -20.28 -10.65 -13.39
N ILE A 71 -20.31 -11.71 -14.20
CA ILE A 71 -19.48 -12.89 -13.98
C ILE A 71 -18.02 -12.62 -14.38
N TYR A 72 -17.11 -12.80 -13.42
CA TYR A 72 -15.67 -12.76 -13.68
C TYR A 72 -15.18 -14.12 -14.20
N ARG A 73 -15.04 -14.25 -15.53
CA ARG A 73 -14.52 -15.47 -16.18
C ARG A 73 -13.31 -15.15 -17.08
N PRO A 74 -12.13 -14.85 -16.50
CA PRO A 74 -10.92 -14.67 -17.29
C PRO A 74 -10.53 -15.97 -18.01
N ARG A 75 -9.94 -15.85 -19.21
CA ARG A 75 -9.38 -16.99 -19.95
C ARG A 75 -7.86 -16.99 -19.81
N ALA A 76 -7.27 -18.18 -19.69
CA ALA A 76 -5.83 -18.36 -19.75
C ALA A 76 -5.47 -19.16 -21.00
N LYS A 77 -4.28 -18.89 -21.57
CA LYS A 77 -3.69 -19.71 -22.62
C LYS A 77 -2.68 -20.66 -21.97
N TYR A 78 -2.90 -21.95 -22.11
CA TYR A 78 -1.90 -22.95 -21.73
C TYR A 78 -0.73 -22.92 -22.73
N VAL A 79 0.50 -22.92 -22.21
CA VAL A 79 1.75 -22.88 -22.98
C VAL A 79 2.64 -24.07 -22.62
N GLY A 80 2.05 -25.26 -22.55
CA GLY A 80 2.80 -26.49 -22.24
C GLY A 80 4.07 -26.68 -23.06
N LEU A 81 4.89 -27.65 -22.65
CA LEU A 81 6.02 -28.16 -23.43
C LEU A 81 5.55 -29.22 -24.43
#